data_AF-X1USZ7-F1
#
_entry.id   AF-X1USZ7-F1
#
_cell.length_a   1.000
_cell.length_b   1.000
_cell.length_c   1.000
_cell.angle_alpha   90.00
_cell.angle_beta   90.00
_cell.angle_gamma   90.00
#
_symmetry.space_group_name_H-M   'P 1'
#
loop_
_entity.id
_entity.type
_entity.pdbx_description
1 polymer ?
#
loop_
_entity_poly.entity_id
_entity_poly.type
_entity_poly.pdbx_seq_one_letter_code
_entity_poly.pdbx_strand_id
1 'polypeptide(L)'
;RRLEAGEMLVEIVSAFGKVAHSYLLYRNSKNEKRQPPHQAARIEPYERIHLNEEAEKLYNELLRYSIFIEDIRGKSRRGDIVPRLYLRRFLIPHFNLTFSMRDSIGLESKELETLLINPKEFEKRKIIKREIKNNLTLFPNKQNE
;
A
#
# COMPACT_ATOMS: atom_id res chain seq x y z
N ARG A 1 28.30 -11.62 -2.28
CA ARG A 1 26.95 -12.03 -2.76
C ARG A 1 25.85 -11.25 -2.02
N ARG A 2 25.96 -9.91 -1.87
CA ARG A 2 25.29 -9.15 -0.78
C ARG A 2 24.68 -7.79 -1.18
N LEU A 3 24.65 -7.43 -2.48
CA LEU A 3 24.24 -6.08 -2.92
C LEU A 3 22.89 -6.04 -3.67
N GLU A 4 22.62 -6.97 -4.60
CA GLU A 4 21.40 -6.92 -5.43
C GLU A 4 20.09 -7.10 -4.66
N ALA A 5 20.05 -7.98 -3.65
CA ALA A 5 18.84 -8.19 -2.86
C ALA A 5 18.46 -6.95 -2.04
N GLY A 6 19.45 -6.19 -1.54
CA GLY A 6 19.20 -5.03 -0.68
C GLY A 6 18.50 -3.89 -1.42
N GLU A 7 18.93 -3.61 -2.66
CA GLU A 7 18.30 -2.59 -3.50
C GLU A 7 16.85 -2.95 -3.82
N MET A 8 16.58 -4.22 -4.14
CA MET A 8 15.21 -4.69 -4.38
C MET A 8 14.32 -4.53 -3.15
N LEU A 9 14.80 -4.85 -1.94
CA LEU A 9 14.04 -4.64 -0.71
C LEU A 9 13.69 -3.16 -0.50
N VAL A 10 14.62 -2.25 -0.83
CA VAL A 10 14.38 -0.80 -0.79
C VAL A 10 13.33 -0.40 -1.83
N GLU A 11 13.41 -0.92 -3.06
CA GLU A 11 12.41 -0.65 -4.09
C GLU A 11 11.01 -1.12 -3.67
N ILE A 12 10.89 -2.34 -3.12
CA ILE A 12 9.64 -2.90 -2.61
C ILE A 12 9.03 -1.99 -1.53
N VAL A 13 9.82 -1.66 -0.50
CA VAL A 13 9.29 -0.87 0.62
C VAL A 13 8.98 0.57 0.20
N SER A 14 9.74 1.12 -0.74
CA SER A 14 9.49 2.43 -1.33
C SER A 14 8.19 2.46 -2.12
N ALA A 15 7.93 1.44 -2.95
CA ALA A 15 6.69 1.33 -3.70
C ALA A 15 5.48 1.23 -2.77
N PHE A 16 5.56 0.39 -1.72
CA PHE A 16 4.52 0.32 -0.70
C PHE A 16 4.29 1.68 -0.02
N GLY A 17 5.37 2.33 0.44
CA GLY A 17 5.32 3.59 1.15
C GLY A 17 4.68 4.72 0.32
N LYS A 18 5.05 4.83 -0.96
CA LYS A 18 4.46 5.83 -1.87
C LYS A 18 2.98 5.57 -2.13
N VAL A 19 2.57 4.32 -2.35
CA VAL A 19 1.16 3.97 -2.52
C VAL A 19 0.38 4.30 -1.25
N ALA A 20 0.87 3.89 -0.08
CA ALA A 20 0.26 4.20 1.21
C ALA A 20 0.12 5.71 1.44
N HIS A 21 1.15 6.48 1.09
CA HIS A 21 1.12 7.94 1.22
C HIS A 21 0.13 8.56 0.23
N SER A 22 0.04 8.06 -1.00
CA SER A 22 -0.99 8.51 -1.94
C SER A 22 -2.41 8.26 -1.41
N TYR A 23 -2.64 7.14 -0.71
CA TYR A 23 -3.93 6.86 -0.08
C TYR A 23 -4.21 7.82 1.07
N LEU A 24 -3.21 8.15 1.88
CA LEU A 24 -3.33 9.16 2.91
C LEU A 24 -3.74 10.52 2.33
N LEU A 25 -3.20 10.91 1.17
CA LEU A 25 -3.47 12.21 0.57
C LEU A 25 -4.82 12.29 -0.16
N TYR A 26 -5.25 11.20 -0.80
CA TYR A 26 -6.32 11.27 -1.81
C TYR A 26 -7.46 10.27 -1.61
N ARG A 27 -7.44 9.47 -0.54
CA ARG A 27 -8.50 8.50 -0.25
C ARG A 27 -9.02 8.67 1.17
N ASN A 28 -10.34 8.61 1.32
CA ASN A 28 -10.97 8.55 2.63
C ASN A 28 -11.07 7.10 3.12
N SER A 29 -10.83 6.91 4.42
CA SER A 29 -11.07 5.66 5.11
C SER A 29 -12.56 5.32 5.06
N LYS A 30 -12.85 4.05 4.75
CA LYS A 30 -14.20 3.47 4.82
C LYS A 30 -14.51 2.86 6.18
N ASN A 31 -13.54 2.84 7.10
CA ASN A 31 -13.65 2.21 8.40
C ASN A 31 -14.19 3.18 9.48
N GLU A 32 -14.45 4.44 9.11
CA GLU A 32 -14.87 5.51 10.01
C GLU A 32 -15.97 6.36 9.38
N LYS A 33 -16.96 6.78 10.17
CA LYS A 33 -18.11 7.55 9.68
C LYS A 33 -17.74 8.96 9.19
N ARG A 34 -16.71 9.56 9.79
CA ARG A 34 -16.26 10.94 9.51
C ARG A 34 -15.37 11.06 8.27
N GLN A 35 -15.24 9.99 7.48
CA GLN A 35 -14.41 9.94 6.27
C GLN A 35 -12.99 10.53 6.45
N PRO A 36 -12.25 10.19 7.53
CA PRO A 36 -10.89 10.66 7.70
C PRO A 36 -9.98 10.11 6.58
N PRO A 37 -8.79 10.69 6.38
CA PRO A 37 -7.79 10.14 5.46
C PRO A 37 -7.51 8.65 5.66
N HIS A 38 -7.26 7.90 4.58
CA HIS A 38 -6.96 6.46 4.61
C HIS A 38 -5.51 6.24 5.07
N GLN A 39 -5.33 5.73 6.29
CA GLN A 39 -4.03 5.62 6.95
C GLN A 39 -3.54 4.18 6.97
N ALA A 40 -2.90 3.73 5.90
CA ALA A 40 -2.46 2.33 5.77
C ALA A 40 -0.96 2.17 6.05
N ALA A 41 -0.63 1.50 7.15
CA ALA A 41 0.75 1.10 7.48
C ALA A 41 0.97 -0.43 7.41
N ARG A 42 0.00 -1.17 6.85
CA ARG A 42 0.08 -2.63 6.68
C ARG A 42 -0.48 -3.09 5.34
N ILE A 43 0.00 -4.25 4.89
CA ILE A 43 -0.61 -5.06 3.84
C ILE A 43 -1.56 -6.06 4.47
N GLU A 44 -2.72 -6.24 3.86
CA GLU A 44 -3.72 -7.23 4.26
C GLU A 44 -4.08 -8.12 3.06
N PRO A 45 -3.53 -9.33 2.97
CA PRO A 45 -3.90 -10.27 1.92
C PRO A 45 -5.41 -10.58 1.99
N TYR A 46 -6.08 -10.65 0.84
CA TYR A 46 -7.48 -11.07 0.79
C TYR A 46 -7.66 -12.59 0.87
N GLU A 47 -6.64 -13.32 0.46
CA GLU A 47 -6.59 -14.77 0.30
C GLU A 47 -5.24 -15.31 0.77
N ARG A 48 -5.10 -16.64 0.82
CA ARG A 48 -3.81 -17.29 1.09
C ARG A 48 -2.77 -16.85 0.05
N ILE A 49 -1.59 -16.50 0.54
CA ILE A 49 -0.47 -16.07 -0.28
C ILE A 49 0.07 -17.26 -1.07
N HIS A 50 0.11 -17.13 -2.39
CA HIS A 50 0.73 -18.02 -3.36
C HIS A 50 1.71 -17.20 -4.19
N LEU A 51 3.01 -17.45 -4.00
CA LEU A 51 4.10 -16.73 -4.65
C LEU A 51 4.93 -17.71 -5.47
N ASN A 52 5.51 -17.22 -6.57
CA ASN A 52 6.59 -17.92 -7.24
C ASN A 52 7.87 -17.94 -6.38
N GLU A 53 8.83 -18.78 -6.75
CA GLU A 53 10.06 -19.02 -5.95
C GLU A 53 10.90 -17.75 -5.73
N GLU A 54 10.93 -16.83 -6.71
CA GLU A 54 11.67 -15.57 -6.60
C GLU A 54 10.98 -14.61 -5.63
N ALA A 55 9.67 -14.48 -5.74
CA ALA A 55 8.87 -13.62 -4.87
C ALA A 55 8.90 -14.13 -3.43
N GLU A 56 8.84 -15.45 -3.24
CA GLU A 56 8.95 -16.07 -1.93
C GLU A 56 10.31 -15.79 -1.27
N LYS A 57 11.42 -15.79 -2.03
CA LYS A 57 12.74 -15.40 -1.51
C LYS A 57 12.74 -13.95 -1.01
N LEU A 58 12.20 -13.01 -1.80
CA LEU A 58 12.12 -11.60 -1.40
C LEU A 58 11.19 -11.37 -0.21
N TYR A 59 10.03 -12.05 -0.20
CA TYR A 59 9.11 -12.06 0.94
C TYR A 59 9.83 -12.49 2.23
N ASN A 60 10.54 -13.60 2.18
CA ASN A 60 11.28 -14.12 3.33
C ASN A 60 12.40 -13.16 3.79
N GLU A 61 13.10 -12.48 2.88
CA GLU A 61 14.11 -11.49 3.26
C GLU A 61 13.48 -10.23 3.91
N LEU A 62 12.32 -9.77 3.44
CA LEU A 62 11.57 -8.68 4.08
C LEU A 62 11.22 -9.02 5.54
N LEU A 63 10.84 -10.27 5.81
CA LEU A 63 10.58 -10.76 7.16
C LEU A 63 11.85 -10.96 7.97
N ARG A 64 12.90 -11.54 7.37
CA ARG A 64 14.22 -11.77 8.00
C ARG A 64 14.81 -10.47 8.53
N TYR A 65 14.74 -9.38 7.76
CA TYR A 65 15.22 -8.06 8.19
C TYR A 65 14.17 -7.24 8.95
N SER A 66 13.01 -7.83 9.24
CA SER A 66 11.90 -7.19 9.95
C SER A 66 11.44 -5.88 9.29
N ILE A 67 11.59 -5.75 7.97
CA ILE A 67 11.08 -4.62 7.19
C ILE A 67 9.55 -4.63 7.29
N PHE A 68 8.98 -5.82 7.13
CA PHE A 68 7.62 -6.13 7.54
C PHE A 68 7.61 -7.11 8.71
N ILE A 69 6.58 -7.02 9.55
CA ILE A 69 6.34 -7.92 10.68
C ILE A 69 5.01 -8.61 10.44
N GLU A 70 5.02 -9.95 10.48
CA GLU A 70 3.81 -10.75 10.38
C GLU A 70 2.97 -10.68 11.66
N ASP A 71 1.67 -10.55 11.45
CA ASP A 71 0.66 -10.79 12.47
C ASP A 71 -0.31 -11.85 11.95
N ILE A 72 -0.14 -13.08 12.45
CA ILE A 72 -0.95 -14.25 12.12
C ILE A 72 -2.32 -14.25 12.83
N ARG A 73 -2.62 -13.23 13.65
CA ARG A 73 -3.85 -13.16 14.44
C ARG A 73 -4.96 -12.48 13.63
N GLY A 74 -5.47 -13.17 12.61
CA GLY A 74 -6.58 -12.62 11.82
C GLY A 74 -7.17 -13.59 10.83
N LYS A 75 -8.51 -13.68 10.82
CA LYS A 75 -9.24 -14.10 9.62
C LYS A 75 -9.18 -12.93 8.62
N SER A 76 -8.91 -13.24 7.36
CA SER A 76 -9.00 -12.33 6.24
C SER A 76 -10.45 -11.85 6.09
N ARG A 77 -10.67 -10.85 5.25
CA ARG A 77 -12.03 -10.43 4.88
C ARG A 77 -12.88 -11.56 4.29
N ARG A 78 -12.24 -12.61 3.76
CA ARG A 78 -12.87 -13.79 3.15
C ARG A 78 -12.89 -15.01 4.08
N GLY A 79 -12.40 -14.89 5.31
CA GLY A 79 -12.48 -15.95 6.34
C GLY A 79 -11.24 -16.83 6.47
N ASP A 80 -10.28 -16.71 5.55
CA ASP A 80 -9.02 -17.46 5.59
C ASP A 80 -8.06 -16.92 6.66
N ILE A 81 -7.26 -17.78 7.29
CA ILE A 81 -6.18 -17.29 8.16
C ILE A 81 -5.03 -16.85 7.26
N VAL A 82 -4.76 -15.55 7.21
CA VAL A 82 -3.72 -14.94 6.36
C VAL A 82 -2.84 -14.01 7.21
N PRO A 83 -1.52 -14.00 7.01
CA PRO A 83 -0.63 -13.11 7.74
C PRO A 83 -0.84 -11.66 7.27
N ARG A 84 -1.11 -10.75 8.22
CA ARG A 84 -1.03 -9.30 7.93
C ARG A 84 0.43 -8.86 8.02
N LEU A 85 0.86 -7.99 7.13
CA LEU A 85 2.25 -7.53 7.08
C LEU A 85 2.32 -6.07 7.51
N TYR A 86 2.79 -5.82 8.73
CA TYR A 86 2.93 -4.46 9.25
C TYR A 86 4.28 -3.88 8.85
N LEU A 87 4.29 -2.69 8.25
CA LEU A 87 5.52 -1.95 8.03
C LEU A 87 6.16 -1.66 9.40
N ARG A 88 7.47 -1.90 9.51
CA ARG A 88 8.20 -1.63 10.75
C ARG A 88 8.02 -0.17 11.17
N ARG A 89 7.68 0.04 12.45
CA ARG A 89 7.36 1.37 13.01
C ARG A 89 8.39 2.46 12.72
N PHE A 90 9.68 2.10 12.68
CA PHE A 90 10.76 3.05 12.36
C PHE A 90 10.69 3.61 10.93
N LEU A 91 10.10 2.87 9.99
CA LEU A 91 9.96 3.27 8.59
C LEU A 91 8.71 4.11 8.32
N ILE A 92 7.74 4.14 9.24
CA ILE A 92 6.48 4.88 9.08
C ILE A 92 6.74 6.38 8.87
N PRO A 93 7.56 7.07 9.68
CA PRO A 93 7.86 8.48 9.47
C PRO A 93 8.62 8.75 8.16
N HIS A 94 9.46 7.82 7.71
CA HIS A 94 10.22 7.98 6.46
C HIS A 94 9.30 8.17 5.23
N PHE A 95 8.13 7.55 5.23
CA PHE A 95 7.13 7.66 4.17
C PHE A 95 6.04 8.71 4.46
N ASN A 96 6.22 9.57 5.46
CA ASN A 96 5.20 10.52 5.91
C ASN A 96 3.85 9.83 6.17
N LEU A 97 3.89 8.64 6.77
CA LEU A 97 2.71 7.89 7.19
C LEU A 97 2.44 8.13 8.67
N THR A 98 1.22 7.82 9.10
CA THR A 98 0.81 7.89 10.50
C THR A 98 0.72 6.49 11.10
N PHE A 99 1.03 6.37 12.39
CA PHE A 99 0.75 5.16 13.16
C PHE A 99 -0.76 4.95 13.26
N SER A 100 -1.32 4.10 12.41
CA SER A 100 -2.73 3.75 12.44
C SER A 100 -2.89 2.25 12.20
N MET A 101 -3.70 1.61 13.03
CA MET A 101 -4.09 0.20 12.89
C MET A 101 -5.42 0.05 12.15
N ARG A 102 -6.03 1.17 11.74
CA ARG A 102 -7.39 1.18 11.20
C ARG A 102 -7.41 0.67 9.77
N ASP A 103 -6.58 1.25 8.91
CA ASP A 103 -6.62 0.98 7.49
C ASP A 103 -5.45 0.09 7.05
N SER A 104 -5.61 -0.53 5.89
CA SER A 104 -4.63 -1.40 5.26
C SER A 104 -4.62 -1.19 3.75
N ILE A 105 -3.56 -1.64 3.10
CA ILE A 105 -3.57 -1.89 1.66
C ILE A 105 -3.94 -3.36 1.47
N GLY A 106 -5.19 -3.60 1.08
CA GLY A 106 -5.65 -4.95 0.80
C GLY A 106 -5.18 -5.41 -0.59
N LEU A 107 -4.55 -6.58 -0.67
CA LEU A 107 -3.95 -7.13 -1.89
C LEU A 107 -4.41 -8.57 -2.16
N GLU A 108 -4.64 -8.90 -3.43
CA GLU A 108 -4.70 -10.31 -3.88
C GLU A 108 -3.28 -10.89 -4.00
N SER A 109 -3.15 -12.22 -4.08
CA SER A 109 -1.84 -12.86 -4.12
C SER A 109 -0.96 -12.39 -5.28
N LYS A 110 -1.56 -12.23 -6.48
CA LYS A 110 -0.86 -11.72 -7.67
C LYS A 110 -0.38 -10.28 -7.51
N GLU A 111 -1.09 -9.47 -6.73
CA GLU A 111 -0.71 -8.08 -6.50
C GLU A 111 0.46 -7.99 -5.51
N LEU A 112 0.47 -8.87 -4.50
CA LEU A 112 1.63 -9.03 -3.62
C LEU A 112 2.85 -9.54 -4.40
N GLU A 113 2.68 -10.54 -5.27
CA GLU A 113 3.76 -10.99 -6.15
C GLU A 113 4.27 -9.85 -7.05
N THR A 114 3.37 -9.05 -7.62
CA THR A 114 3.75 -7.89 -8.43
C THR A 114 4.54 -6.87 -7.61
N LEU A 115 4.14 -6.59 -6.36
CA LEU A 115 4.89 -5.72 -5.46
C LEU A 115 6.32 -6.24 -5.22
N LEU A 116 6.48 -7.56 -5.06
CA LEU A 116 7.77 -8.18 -4.76
C LEU A 116 8.71 -8.22 -5.98
N ILE A 117 8.20 -8.62 -7.15
CA ILE A 117 9.00 -8.82 -8.36
C ILE A 117 9.14 -7.55 -9.20
N ASN A 118 8.09 -6.72 -9.25
CA ASN A 118 8.08 -5.50 -10.05
C ASN A 118 7.43 -4.33 -9.26
N PRO A 119 8.15 -3.79 -8.25
CA PRO A 119 7.64 -2.75 -7.37
C PRO A 119 7.16 -1.49 -8.13
N LYS A 120 7.83 -1.13 -9.22
CA LYS A 120 7.49 0.05 -10.04
C LYS A 120 6.16 -0.12 -10.76
N GLU A 121 5.89 -1.31 -11.28
CA GLU A 121 4.60 -1.61 -11.90
C GLU A 121 3.48 -1.66 -10.86
N PHE A 122 3.74 -2.24 -9.68
CA PHE A 122 2.81 -2.17 -8.56
C PHE A 122 2.48 -0.72 -8.17
N GLU A 123 3.51 0.12 -8.00
CA GLU A 123 3.39 1.54 -7.68
C GLU A 123 2.51 2.25 -8.72
N LYS A 124 2.80 2.07 -10.00
CA LYS A 124 2.07 2.69 -11.12
C LYS A 124 0.58 2.31 -11.12
N ARG A 125 0.26 1.05 -10.82
CA ARG A 125 -1.12 0.55 -10.78
C ARG A 125 -1.92 1.04 -9.57
N LYS A 126 -1.24 1.22 -8.44
CA LYS A 126 -1.91 1.46 -7.15
C LYS A 126 -1.86 2.91 -6.69
N ILE A 127 -0.91 3.72 -7.16
CA ILE A 127 -0.89 5.15 -6.83
C ILE A 127 -2.20 5.79 -7.31
N ILE A 128 -2.80 6.56 -6.42
CA ILE A 128 -3.88 7.48 -6.76
C ILE A 128 -3.34 8.90 -6.82
N LYS A 129 -3.91 9.71 -7.70
CA LYS A 129 -3.59 11.13 -7.84
C LYS A 129 -4.86 11.92 -7.62
N ARG A 130 -4.72 13.18 -7.22
CA ARG A 130 -5.83 14.12 -7.14
C ARG A 130 -6.51 14.18 -8.51
N GLU A 131 -7.82 13.92 -8.57
CA GLU A 131 -8.62 14.34 -9.72
C GLU A 131 -8.60 15.87 -9.76
N ILE A 132 -7.92 16.44 -10.76
CA ILE A 132 -8.12 17.86 -11.09
C ILE A 132 -9.50 17.91 -11.75
N LYS A 133 -10.55 18.21 -10.98
CA LYS A 133 -11.79 18.69 -11.58
C LYS A 133 -11.46 20.01 -12.27
N ASN A 134 -11.38 20.01 -13.60
CA ASN A 134 -11.39 21.21 -14.42
C ASN A 134 -12.78 21.87 -14.27
N ASN A 135 -13.06 22.47 -13.11
CA ASN A 135 -14.18 23.39 -12.96
C ASN A 135 -13.75 24.74 -13.54
N LEU A 136 -13.61 24.81 -14.86
CA LEU A 136 -13.49 26.06 -15.59
C LEU A 136 -14.84 26.39 -16.25
N THR A 137 -15.85 26.63 -15.43
CA THR A 137 -17.06 27.38 -15.81
C THR A 137 -17.48 28.25 -14.64
N LEU A 138 -16.58 29.14 -14.23
CA LEU A 138 -16.85 30.19 -13.22
C LEU A 138 -17.20 31.53 -13.87
N PHE A 139 -17.84 31.55 -15.04
CA PHE A 139 -18.53 32.75 -15.53
C PHE A 139 -19.75 32.31 -16.34
N PRO A 140 -20.99 32.48 -15.85
CA PRO A 140 -22.14 32.50 -16.76
C PRO A 140 -21.96 33.70 -17.68
N ASN A 141 -21.98 33.47 -19.00
CA ASN A 141 -22.01 34.53 -19.99
C ASN A 141 -23.16 35.48 -19.64
N LYS A 142 -22.80 36.68 -19.17
CA LYS A 142 -23.69 37.83 -19.18
C LYS A 142 -23.76 38.34 -20.63
N GLN A 143 -24.98 38.68 -21.04
CA GLN A 143 -25.39 39.43 -22.25
C GLN A 143 -25.52 38.55 -23.51
N ASN A 144 -26.60 38.63 -24.29
CA ASN A 144 -27.21 39.86 -24.80
C ASN A 144 -28.74 39.94 -24.69
N GLU A 145 -29.17 41.20 -24.65
CA GLU A 145 -30.51 41.79 -24.76
C GLU A 145 -31.28 41.36 -26.03
#